data_AF-A0A427A8B7-F1
#
_entry.id   AF-A0A427A8B7-F1
#
_cell.length_a   1.000
_cell.length_b   1.000
_cell.length_c   1.000
_cell.angle_alpha   90.00
_cell.angle_beta   90.00
_cell.angle_gamma   90.00
#
_symmetry.space_group_name_H-M   'P 1'
#
loop_
_entity.id
_entity.type
_entity.pdbx_description
1 polymer ?
#
loop_
_entity_poly.entity_id
_entity_poly.type
_entity_poly.pdbx_seq_one_letter_code
_entity_poly.pdbx_strand_id
1 'polypeptide(L)'
;MNYWVWTLNLDPLGLKCKVVAHMMPDLPNVGVERDLESFKEFFESPAFRADGLKIYPTLVIRGTGLYELWKTGRYRNYPPELLVDIVARILSMVPPWTRVYRVQRDIPMPLVTSGVEKGNLRELALARMEDLGLKCRDVRTREAGIQVCLF
;
A
#
# COMPACT_ATOMS: atom_id res chain seq x y z
N MET A 1 6.42 -16.13 -7.49
CA MET A 1 5.05 -15.67 -7.15
C MET A 1 5.02 -14.19 -7.46
N ASN A 2 4.20 -13.76 -8.42
CA ASN A 2 4.20 -12.39 -8.92
C ASN A 2 3.50 -11.47 -7.90
N TYR A 3 4.23 -10.56 -7.27
CA TYR A 3 3.74 -9.61 -6.26
C TYR A 3 3.07 -8.36 -6.87
N TRP A 4 2.96 -8.34 -8.20
CA TRP A 4 2.75 -7.12 -8.98
C TRP A 4 1.60 -7.32 -9.95
N VAL A 5 0.58 -6.46 -9.86
CA VAL A 5 -0.38 -6.28 -10.96
C VAL A 5 -0.16 -4.89 -11.53
N TRP A 6 0.25 -4.84 -12.80
CA TRP A 6 0.47 -3.61 -13.54
C TRP A 6 -0.83 -3.16 -14.21
N THR A 7 -1.23 -1.92 -13.99
CA THR A 7 -2.31 -1.27 -14.74
C THR A 7 -1.71 -0.15 -15.57
N LEU A 8 -1.80 -0.28 -16.90
CA LEU A 8 -1.47 0.79 -17.84
C LEU A 8 -2.66 1.75 -17.91
N ASN A 9 -2.45 2.98 -17.46
CA ASN A 9 -3.42 4.06 -17.64
C ASN A 9 -2.93 4.97 -18.76
N LEU A 10 -3.69 5.09 -19.84
CA LEU A 10 -3.43 6.08 -20.89
C LEU A 10 -3.71 7.47 -20.33
N ASP A 11 -2.86 8.45 -20.64
CA ASP A 11 -3.22 9.84 -20.44
C ASP A 11 -4.37 10.23 -21.38
N PRO A 12 -5.15 11.28 -21.07
CA PRO A 12 -6.32 11.68 -21.87
C PRO A 12 -5.99 12.06 -23.32
N LEU A 13 -4.71 12.30 -23.62
CA LEU A 13 -4.21 12.71 -24.93
C LEU A 13 -3.61 11.54 -25.72
N GLY A 14 -3.46 10.35 -25.13
CA GLY A 14 -2.88 9.16 -25.76
C GLY A 14 -1.37 9.24 -26.04
N LEU A 15 -0.68 10.23 -25.46
CA LEU A 15 0.72 10.55 -25.72
C LEU A 15 1.67 9.94 -24.67
N LYS A 16 1.17 9.62 -23.47
CA LYS A 16 1.96 9.03 -22.38
C LYS A 16 1.16 7.99 -21.60
N CYS A 17 1.65 6.74 -21.58
CA CYS A 17 1.16 5.72 -20.67
C CYS A 17 1.71 5.97 -19.26
N LYS A 18 0.82 6.13 -18.28
CA LYS A 18 1.17 6.08 -16.85
C LYS A 18 1.09 4.65 -16.36
N VAL A 19 2.17 4.18 -15.74
CA VAL A 19 2.22 2.84 -15.18
C VAL A 19 1.83 2.92 -13.70
N VAL A 20 0.72 2.30 -13.33
CA VAL A 20 0.25 2.22 -11.95
C VAL A 20 0.30 0.78 -11.47
N ALA A 21 1.10 0.51 -10.45
CA ALA A 21 1.18 -0.81 -9.84
C ALA A 21 0.17 -0.96 -8.70
N HIS A 22 -0.35 -2.16 -8.55
CA HIS A 22 -1.06 -2.61 -7.35
C HIS A 22 -0.17 -3.58 -6.59
N MET A 23 0.06 -3.28 -5.32
CA MET A 23 0.83 -4.12 -4.40
C MET A 23 0.01 -4.47 -3.19
N MET A 24 0.15 -5.71 -2.74
CA MET A 24 -0.60 -6.24 -1.61
C MET A 24 0.37 -6.79 -0.55
N PRO A 25 0.66 -6.04 0.53
CA PRO A 25 1.35 -6.61 1.68
C PRO A 25 0.46 -7.63 2.41
N ASP A 26 1.06 -8.41 3.30
CA ASP A 26 0.39 -9.43 4.13
C ASP A 26 -0.18 -10.60 3.33
N LEU A 27 0.46 -10.97 2.21
CA LEU A 27 0.05 -12.14 1.43
C LEU A 27 0.43 -13.46 2.14
N PRO A 28 -0.31 -14.57 1.92
CA PRO A 28 0.06 -15.86 2.48
C PRO A 28 1.49 -16.27 2.11
N ASN A 29 2.22 -16.79 3.09
CA ASN A 29 3.63 -17.21 2.98
C ASN A 29 4.63 -16.06 2.71
N VAL A 30 4.23 -14.81 2.96
CA VAL A 30 5.08 -13.62 2.84
C VAL A 30 5.19 -12.94 4.21
N GLY A 31 6.41 -12.90 4.74
CA GLY A 31 6.71 -12.21 6.00
C GLY A 31 6.98 -10.72 5.81
N VAL A 32 7.04 -10.00 6.93
CA VAL A 32 7.24 -8.55 6.97
C VAL A 32 8.51 -8.12 6.25
N GLU A 33 9.62 -8.81 6.50
CA GLU A 33 10.93 -8.50 5.91
C GLU A 33 10.86 -8.61 4.39
N ARG A 34 10.13 -9.64 3.90
CA ARG A 34 9.97 -9.88 2.48
C ARG A 34 9.05 -8.86 1.81
N ASP A 35 8.01 -8.41 2.51
CA ASP A 35 7.18 -7.30 2.03
C ASP A 35 8.03 -6.03 1.88
N LEU A 36 8.77 -5.65 2.92
CA LEU A 36 9.63 -4.45 2.89
C LEU A 36 10.69 -4.51 1.79
N GLU A 37 11.37 -5.66 1.63
CA GLU A 37 12.35 -5.86 0.56
C GLU A 37 11.70 -5.78 -0.82
N SER A 38 10.49 -6.33 -1.00
CA SER A 38 9.77 -6.23 -2.27
C SER A 38 9.46 -4.77 -2.61
N PHE A 39 8.96 -3.99 -1.67
CA PHE A 39 8.72 -2.55 -1.89
C PHE A 39 10.02 -1.79 -2.19
N LYS A 40 11.11 -2.13 -1.51
CA LYS A 40 12.42 -1.54 -1.79
C LYS A 40 12.88 -1.85 -3.22
N GLU A 41 12.84 -3.12 -3.62
CA GLU A 41 13.16 -3.56 -4.98
C GLU A 41 12.28 -2.84 -6.02
N PHE A 42 10.99 -2.69 -5.75
CA PHE A 42 10.06 -1.98 -6.62
C PHE A 42 10.45 -0.52 -6.90
N PHE A 43 10.93 0.19 -5.87
CA PHE A 43 11.30 1.58 -6.00
C PHE A 43 12.72 1.78 -6.55
N GLU A 44 13.65 0.89 -6.22
CA GLU A 44 15.07 1.00 -6.60
C GLU A 44 15.36 0.38 -7.98
N SER A 45 14.66 -0.70 -8.35
CA SER A 45 14.93 -1.41 -9.59
C SER A 45 14.52 -0.60 -10.82
N PRO A 46 15.42 -0.45 -11.81
CA PRO A 46 15.12 0.27 -13.04
C PRO A 46 14.04 -0.42 -13.90
N ALA A 47 13.74 -1.71 -13.63
CA ALA A 47 12.74 -2.48 -14.37
C ALA A 47 11.28 -2.07 -14.06
N PHE A 48 11.04 -1.41 -12.93
CA PHE A 48 9.70 -1.16 -12.41
C PHE A 48 9.29 0.31 -12.51
N ARG A 49 10.05 1.22 -11.90
CA ARG A 49 9.93 2.70 -11.97
C ARG A 49 8.51 3.23 -12.22
N ALA A 50 7.54 2.77 -11.43
CA ALA A 50 6.14 3.09 -11.64
C ALA A 50 5.83 4.56 -11.35
N ASP A 51 5.00 5.20 -12.18
CA ASP A 51 4.47 6.54 -11.93
C ASP A 51 3.49 6.54 -10.75
N GLY A 52 2.83 5.40 -10.49
CA GLY A 52 1.79 5.28 -9.49
C GLY A 52 1.78 3.97 -8.73
N LEU A 53 1.26 4.03 -7.50
CA LEU A 53 1.13 2.87 -6.62
C LEU A 53 -0.23 2.88 -5.89
N LYS A 54 -0.84 1.71 -5.77
CA LYS A 54 -1.92 1.44 -4.80
C LYS A 54 -1.46 0.34 -3.86
N ILE A 55 -1.50 0.63 -2.56
CA ILE A 55 -1.13 -0.29 -1.49
C ILE A 55 -2.42 -0.86 -0.92
N TYR A 56 -2.67 -2.14 -1.14
CA TYR A 56 -3.86 -2.85 -0.68
C TYR A 56 -3.46 -4.00 0.25
N PRO A 57 -3.33 -3.75 1.56
CA PRO A 57 -3.13 -4.83 2.52
C PRO A 57 -4.16 -5.92 2.33
N THR A 58 -3.70 -7.17 2.43
CA THR A 58 -4.54 -8.33 2.18
C THR A 58 -5.68 -8.37 3.21
N LEU A 59 -6.92 -8.59 2.73
CA LEU A 59 -8.11 -8.69 3.56
C LEU A 59 -8.73 -10.07 3.41
N VAL A 60 -9.20 -10.62 4.51
CA VAL A 60 -9.97 -11.86 4.51
C VAL A 60 -11.44 -11.53 4.34
N ILE A 61 -12.04 -12.02 3.26
CA ILE A 61 -13.46 -11.84 2.93
C ILE A 61 -14.12 -13.20 2.87
N ARG A 62 -15.31 -13.34 3.47
CA ARG A 62 -16.07 -14.59 3.44
C ARG A 62 -16.32 -15.06 1.99
N GLY A 63 -16.24 -16.37 1.77
CA GLY A 63 -16.44 -16.96 0.44
C GLY A 63 -15.22 -16.90 -0.49
N THR A 64 -14.05 -16.47 0.00
CA THR A 64 -12.78 -16.53 -0.76
C THR A 64 -11.93 -17.72 -0.32
N GLY A 65 -11.00 -18.18 -1.16
CA GLY A 65 -10.06 -19.24 -0.75
C GLY A 65 -9.17 -18.84 0.44
N LEU A 66 -8.89 -17.54 0.60
CA LEU A 66 -8.14 -17.01 1.73
C LEU A 66 -8.90 -17.17 3.05
N TYR A 67 -10.24 -17.09 3.03
CA TYR A 67 -11.07 -17.32 4.20
C TYR A 67 -10.93 -18.75 4.73
N GLU A 68 -10.81 -19.76 3.87
CA GLU A 68 -10.60 -21.14 4.31
C GLU A 68 -9.21 -21.35 4.94
N LEU A 69 -8.18 -20.66 4.43
CA LEU A 69 -6.86 -20.67 5.06
C LEU A 69 -6.89 -20.00 6.43
N TRP A 70 -7.58 -18.86 6.55
CA TRP A 70 -7.76 -18.17 7.81
C TRP A 70 -8.55 -19.01 8.84
N LYS A 71 -9.67 -19.60 8.41
CA LYS A 71 -10.53 -20.46 9.22
C LYS A 71 -9.81 -21.69 9.76
N THR A 72 -8.87 -22.24 8.99
CA THR A 72 -8.03 -23.38 9.41
C THR A 72 -6.78 -22.98 10.19
N GLY A 73 -6.59 -21.68 10.46
CA GLY A 73 -5.43 -21.15 11.19
C GLY A 73 -4.12 -21.16 10.39
N ARG A 74 -4.17 -21.51 9.09
CA ARG A 74 -3.01 -21.56 8.18
C ARG A 74 -2.61 -20.19 7.63
N TYR A 75 -3.46 -19.18 7.82
CA TYR A 75 -3.17 -17.80 7.49
C TYR A 75 -3.70 -16.90 8.59
N ARG A 76 -2.92 -15.89 8.96
CA ARG A 76 -3.32 -14.82 9.88
C ARG A 76 -2.78 -13.52 9.33
N ASN A 77 -3.63 -12.50 9.33
CA ASN A 77 -3.19 -11.16 8.98
C ASN A 77 -2.20 -10.61 10.00
N TYR A 78 -1.45 -9.60 9.60
CA TYR A 78 -0.67 -8.80 10.54
C TYR A 78 -1.57 -8.16 11.60
N PRO A 79 -1.08 -8.01 12.84
CA PRO A 79 -1.72 -7.16 13.82
C PRO A 79 -1.90 -5.74 13.28
N PRO A 80 -2.99 -5.03 13.61
CA PRO A 80 -3.28 -3.70 13.07
C PRO A 80 -2.13 -2.69 13.28
N GLU A 81 -1.50 -2.68 14.46
CA GLU A 81 -0.38 -1.79 14.76
C GLU A 81 0.87 -2.10 13.92
N LEU A 82 1.14 -3.39 13.70
CA LEU A 82 2.24 -3.81 12.84
C LEU A 82 1.99 -3.40 11.39
N LEU A 83 0.76 -3.54 10.90
CA LEU A 83 0.40 -3.10 9.57
C LEU A 83 0.60 -1.59 9.38
N VAL A 84 0.23 -0.79 10.39
CA VAL A 84 0.48 0.67 10.37
C VAL A 84 1.98 0.96 10.29
N ASP A 85 2.82 0.28 11.08
CA ASP A 85 4.28 0.46 11.06
C ASP A 85 4.89 0.08 9.70
N ILE A 86 4.45 -1.03 9.10
CA ILE A 86 4.89 -1.49 7.79
C ILE A 86 4.53 -0.47 6.71
N VAL A 87 3.30 0.02 6.70
CA VAL A 87 2.85 1.02 5.73
C VAL A 87 3.60 2.34 5.90
N ALA A 88 3.86 2.78 7.13
CA ALA A 88 4.67 3.96 7.42
C ALA A 88 6.08 3.84 6.82
N ARG A 89 6.73 2.67 7.01
CA ARG A 89 8.05 2.38 6.41
C ARG A 89 7.97 2.38 4.89
N ILE A 90 6.97 1.74 4.29
CA ILE A 90 6.78 1.72 2.82
C ILE A 90 6.64 3.16 2.28
N LEU A 91 5.80 3.98 2.91
CA LEU A 91 5.58 5.37 2.50
C LEU A 91 6.84 6.23 2.61
N SER A 92 7.76 5.89 3.52
CA SER A 92 9.06 6.58 3.64
C SER A 92 10.02 6.25 2.49
N MET A 93 9.86 5.10 1.84
CA MET A 93 10.68 4.64 0.70
C MET A 93 10.17 5.18 -0.64
N VAL A 94 8.97 5.76 -0.69
CA VAL A 94 8.36 6.21 -1.95
C VAL A 94 9.21 7.30 -2.60
N PRO A 95 9.64 7.12 -3.86
CA PRO A 95 10.45 8.11 -4.54
C PRO A 95 9.59 9.32 -4.97
N PRO A 96 10.21 10.49 -5.17
CA PRO A 96 9.50 11.75 -5.36
C PRO A 96 8.71 11.87 -6.68
N TRP A 97 8.89 10.94 -7.61
CA TRP A 97 8.12 10.88 -8.87
C TRP A 97 6.91 9.96 -8.81
N THR A 98 6.77 9.13 -7.78
CA THR A 98 5.67 8.17 -7.65
C THR A 98 4.53 8.75 -6.84
N ARG A 99 3.30 8.60 -7.33
CA ARG A 99 2.07 8.96 -6.62
C ARG A 99 1.43 7.74 -5.95
N VAL A 100 1.27 7.78 -4.62
CA VAL A 100 0.47 6.76 -3.92
C VAL A 100 -1.00 7.17 -3.94
N TYR A 101 -1.78 6.47 -4.77
CA TYR A 101 -3.20 6.77 -5.00
C TYR A 101 -4.09 6.31 -3.84
N ARG A 102 -3.84 5.11 -3.32
CA ARG A 102 -4.65 4.47 -2.27
C ARG A 102 -3.76 3.71 -1.31
N VAL A 103 -4.12 3.76 -0.03
CA VAL A 103 -3.52 2.99 1.06
C VAL A 103 -4.73 2.40 1.78
N GLN A 104 -5.06 1.15 1.45
CA GLN A 104 -6.36 0.46 1.62
C GLN A 104 -7.34 0.59 0.43
N ARG A 105 -8.19 -0.42 0.28
CA ARG A 105 -9.27 -0.47 -0.72
C ARG A 105 -10.59 -0.03 -0.08
N ASP A 106 -11.45 0.59 -0.88
CA ASP A 106 -12.81 0.97 -0.46
C ASP A 106 -13.71 -0.28 -0.42
N ILE A 107 -13.55 -1.12 0.61
CA ILE A 107 -14.40 -2.31 0.87
C ILE A 107 -15.24 -2.02 2.11
N PRO A 108 -16.57 -2.25 2.07
CA PRO A 108 -17.41 -2.15 3.27
C PRO A 108 -16.89 -3.05 4.40
N MET A 109 -16.59 -2.46 5.56
CA MET A 109 -16.08 -3.18 6.73
C MET A 109 -16.94 -4.38 7.17
N PRO A 110 -18.29 -4.38 7.05
CA PRO A 110 -19.09 -5.57 7.37
C PRO A 110 -18.78 -6.82 6.54
N LEU A 111 -18.12 -6.66 5.38
CA LEU A 111 -17.69 -7.79 4.54
C LEU A 111 -16.30 -8.32 4.91
N VAL A 112 -15.51 -7.53 5.64
CA VAL A 112 -14.15 -7.88 6.05
C VAL A 112 -14.21 -8.72 7.32
N THR A 113 -13.62 -9.92 7.27
CA THR A 113 -13.55 -10.83 8.42
C THR A 113 -12.27 -10.66 9.23
N SER A 114 -11.15 -10.33 8.57
CA SER A 114 -9.84 -10.10 9.19
C SER A 114 -8.96 -9.24 8.28
N GLY A 115 -8.02 -8.48 8.86
CA GLY A 115 -7.13 -7.57 8.14
C GLY A 115 -7.19 -6.14 8.68
N VAL A 116 -7.32 -5.15 7.79
CA VAL A 116 -7.49 -3.74 8.18
C VAL A 116 -8.79 -3.58 8.96
N GLU A 117 -8.71 -3.00 10.16
CA GLU A 117 -9.87 -2.77 11.05
C GLU A 117 -10.46 -1.36 10.91
N LYS A 118 -9.65 -0.38 10.48
CA LYS A 118 -10.04 1.03 10.40
C LYS A 118 -9.94 1.56 8.98
N GLY A 119 -10.93 2.35 8.57
CA GLY A 119 -10.98 2.97 7.25
C GLY A 119 -10.07 4.19 7.06
N ASN A 120 -9.10 4.45 7.95
CA ASN A 120 -8.19 5.59 7.87
C ASN A 120 -6.71 5.19 7.94
N LEU A 121 -6.34 4.05 7.35
CA LEU A 121 -4.97 3.50 7.43
C LEU A 121 -3.88 4.48 6.99
N ARG A 122 -4.14 5.31 5.97
CA ARG A 122 -3.16 6.32 5.52
C ARG A 122 -2.84 7.35 6.61
N GLU A 123 -3.86 7.83 7.31
CA GLU A 123 -3.72 8.83 8.38
C GLU A 123 -2.92 8.25 9.54
N LEU A 124 -3.26 7.03 9.97
CA LEU A 124 -2.53 6.30 11.02
C LEU A 124 -1.06 6.08 10.63
N ALA A 125 -0.80 5.73 9.36
CA ALA A 125 0.56 5.56 8.88
C ALA A 125 1.34 6.88 8.84
N LEU A 126 0.72 8.00 8.46
CA LEU A 126 1.37 9.31 8.47
C LEU A 126 1.70 9.78 9.89
N ALA A 127 0.76 9.64 10.84
CA ALA A 127 1.03 9.93 12.25
C ALA A 127 2.17 9.05 12.78
N ARG A 128 2.17 7.76 12.44
CA ARG A 128 3.26 6.85 12.80
C ARG A 128 4.61 7.25 12.18
N MET A 129 4.62 7.80 10.96
CA MET A 129 5.83 8.32 10.35
C MET A 129 6.40 9.51 11.14
N GLU A 130 5.53 10.39 11.65
CA GLU A 130 5.95 11.52 12.50
C GLU A 130 6.61 11.02 13.79
N ASP A 131 6.01 10.04 14.46
CA ASP A 131 6.59 9.41 15.67
C ASP A 131 7.97 8.79 15.40
N LEU A 132 8.19 8.27 14.20
CA LEU A 132 9.44 7.65 13.77
C LEU A 132 10.45 8.64 13.17
N GLY A 133 10.10 9.92 13.04
CA GLY A 133 10.93 10.93 12.37
C GLY A 133 11.13 10.70 10.87
N LEU A 134 10.22 9.94 10.24
CA LEU A 134 10.25 9.63 8.81
C LEU A 134 9.53 10.71 7.99
N LYS A 135 9.92 10.87 6.72
CA LYS A 135 9.30 11.81 5.79
C LYS A 135 8.70 11.08 4.59
N CYS A 136 7.46 11.42 4.24
CA CYS A 136 6.84 10.95 3.01
C CYS A 136 7.15 11.91 1.86
N ARG A 137 7.72 11.40 0.77
CA ARG A 137 8.09 12.20 -0.41
C ARG A 137 7.18 11.98 -1.61
N ASP A 138 6.06 11.27 -1.43
CA ASP A 138 5.15 10.98 -2.53
C ASP A 138 4.61 12.26 -3.17
N VAL A 139 4.21 12.17 -4.43
CA VAL A 139 3.70 13.35 -5.16
C VAL A 139 2.46 13.93 -4.47
N ARG A 140 1.63 13.06 -3.86
CA ARG A 140 0.35 13.45 -3.26
C ARG A 140 0.52 14.33 -2.03
N THR A 141 1.46 14.06 -1.13
CA THR A 141 1.71 14.89 0.07
C THR A 141 2.32 16.25 -0.27
N ARG A 142 2.83 16.41 -1.49
CA ARG A 142 3.49 17.62 -1.98
C ARG A 142 2.65 18.46 -2.95
N GLU A 143 1.41 18.03 -3.23
CA GLU A 143 0.49 18.79 -4.07
C GLU A 143 -0.02 20.04 -3.32
N ALA A 144 -0.12 21.17 -4.03
CA ALA A 144 -0.50 22.47 -3.46
C ALA A 144 -1.90 22.51 -2.80
N GLY A 145 -2.75 21.51 -3.06
CA GLY A 145 -4.06 21.34 -2.40
C GLY A 145 -4.05 20.41 -1.18
N ILE A 146 -2.91 19.78 -0.87
CA ILE A 146 -2.75 18.86 0.28
C ILE A 146 -1.75 19.44 1.29
N GLN A 147 -0.81 20.27 0.86
CA GLN A 147 -0.09 21.14 1.78
C GLN A 147 -1.09 22.13 2.38
N VAL A 148 -1.62 21.81 3.56
CA VAL A 148 -2.30 22.78 4.41
C VAL A 148 -1.31 23.93 4.62
N CYS A 149 -1.73 25.13 4.23
CA CYS A 149 -1.07 26.39 4.49
C CYS A 149 -0.46 26.42 5.89
N LEU A 150 0.86 26.29 5.97
CA LEU A 150 1.65 26.88 7.04
C LEU A 150 2.07 28.26 6.50
N PHE A 151 1.17 29.24 6.64
CA PHE A 151 1.52 30.66 6.65
C PHE A 151 1.59 31.13 8.10
#